data_AF-A0A2W7RND5-F1
#
_entry.id   AF-A0A2W7RND5-F1
#
_cell.length_a   1.000
_cell.length_b   1.000
_cell.length_c   1.000
_cell.angle_alpha   90.00
_cell.angle_beta   90.00
_cell.angle_gamma   90.00
#
_symmetry.space_group_name_H-M   'P 1'
#
loop_
_entity.id
_entity.type
_entity.pdbx_description
1 polymer ?
#
loop_
_entity_poly.entity_id
_entity_poly.type
_entity_poly.pdbx_seq_one_letter_code
_entity_poly.pdbx_strand_id
1 'polypeptide(L)'
;MMNTKTFLFFILFMISASFGHAQTEITEQIKTDRDNQLKELNEKLKNNEEIVNRLTEKLAATDNKTASDKEKIEDMEKLQIALDTRLKILEEAPKTKINLNGQLAFTELLSIQRDIQPLELFLTSQSFFDQLGSIGKIQQYKSFANWKTDFDKWYEKDGKTDPMTGLLQNSLTLISSASSIVPLYGTMVNTAISGVTSLMGTLGKKEKDLYDKTPEMLRILTISSQFEQQKSIIDHEWTLINQELEQLQKENTSLLDEQMSYFGIDKQQFERRYLKATLDSEREQFKNESRKSISDKIATLDRSADTRGKWLGQVETYMYKVQSLRLRFGQLTTRMLANIDQYDALLKNYSDSGKFPIEFTSKIIAMNSPLNNLRNKFYSSFNPAKYIEDSAVMYIERQ
;
A
#
# COMPACT_ATOMS: atom_id res chain seq x y z
N MET A 1 -67.56 -19.60 5.89
CA MET A 1 -66.86 -19.05 7.07
C MET A 1 -65.68 -19.96 7.36
N MET A 2 -64.52 -19.64 6.80
CA MET A 2 -63.25 -20.31 7.03
C MET A 2 -62.16 -19.24 6.93
N ASN A 3 -61.29 -19.19 7.93
CA ASN A 3 -60.42 -18.07 8.28
C ASN A 3 -59.40 -17.73 7.19
N THR A 4 -59.58 -16.58 6.54
CA THR A 4 -58.68 -16.00 5.51
C THR A 4 -57.39 -15.40 6.06
N LYS A 5 -57.06 -15.62 7.34
CA LYS A 5 -55.83 -15.11 7.98
C LYS A 5 -54.70 -16.13 8.12
N THR A 6 -54.93 -17.41 7.81
CA THR A 6 -53.91 -18.47 7.94
C THR A 6 -53.24 -18.86 6.62
N PHE A 7 -53.76 -18.39 5.47
CA PHE A 7 -53.16 -18.66 4.16
C PHE A 7 -52.14 -17.59 3.72
N LEU A 8 -52.14 -16.42 4.37
CA LEU A 8 -51.19 -15.33 4.10
C LEU A 8 -49.87 -15.46 4.89
N PHE A 9 -49.77 -16.40 5.82
CA PHE A 9 -48.58 -16.62 6.65
C PHE A 9 -47.65 -17.72 6.12
N PHE A 10 -48.05 -18.44 5.06
CA PHE A 10 -47.24 -19.52 4.47
C PHE A 10 -46.63 -19.19 3.10
N ILE A 11 -46.91 -18.01 2.55
CA ILE A 11 -46.26 -17.48 1.32
C ILE A 11 -45.22 -16.40 1.66
N LEU A 12 -45.10 -15.99 2.94
CA LEU A 12 -44.12 -15.00 3.39
C LEU A 12 -42.85 -15.61 4.02
N PHE A 13 -42.63 -16.92 3.88
CA PHE A 13 -41.49 -17.63 4.50
C PHE A 13 -40.70 -18.52 3.52
N MET A 14 -40.72 -18.18 2.23
CA MET A 14 -39.96 -18.85 1.15
C MET A 14 -39.22 -17.84 0.24
N ILE A 15 -38.62 -16.79 0.81
CA ILE A 15 -37.55 -16.00 0.18
C ILE A 15 -36.46 -15.69 1.23
N SER A 16 -36.04 -16.73 1.95
CA SER A 16 -34.87 -16.70 2.83
C SER A 16 -34.08 -17.99 2.63
N ALA A 17 -33.60 -18.18 1.40
CA ALA A 17 -32.61 -19.18 1.05
C ALA A 17 -31.77 -18.69 -0.15
N SER A 18 -31.36 -17.43 -0.14
CA SER A 18 -30.17 -17.02 -0.89
C SER A 18 -28.98 -17.46 -0.06
N PHE A 19 -28.58 -18.72 -0.21
CA PHE A 19 -27.28 -19.19 0.25
C PHE A 19 -26.23 -18.21 -0.26
N GLY A 20 -25.47 -17.62 0.66
CA GLY A 20 -24.34 -16.75 0.36
C GLY A 20 -23.38 -17.47 -0.58
N HIS A 21 -23.48 -17.16 -1.87
CA HIS A 21 -22.36 -17.31 -2.76
C HIS A 21 -21.40 -16.21 -2.33
N ALA A 22 -20.22 -16.60 -1.84
CA ALA A 22 -19.12 -15.67 -1.70
C ALA A 22 -19.02 -14.91 -3.03
N GLN A 23 -19.25 -13.60 -2.99
CA GLN A 23 -19.10 -12.75 -4.16
C GLN A 23 -17.66 -12.90 -4.61
N THR A 24 -17.43 -13.62 -5.72
CA THR A 24 -16.10 -13.71 -6.31
C THR A 24 -15.66 -12.29 -6.62
N GLU A 25 -14.50 -11.88 -6.09
CA GLU A 25 -13.93 -10.57 -6.35
C GLU A 25 -13.83 -10.36 -7.87
N ILE A 26 -14.26 -9.19 -8.38
CA ILE A 26 -14.37 -8.94 -9.83
C ILE A 26 -13.04 -9.20 -10.54
N THR A 27 -11.93 -8.93 -9.86
CA THR A 27 -10.56 -9.24 -10.30
C THR A 27 -10.38 -10.72 -10.66
N GLU A 28 -10.84 -11.65 -9.82
CA GLU A 28 -10.71 -13.09 -10.05
C GLU A 28 -11.68 -13.58 -11.14
N GLN A 29 -12.86 -12.96 -11.23
CA GLN A 29 -13.78 -13.22 -12.33
C GLN A 29 -13.16 -12.84 -13.68
N ILE A 30 -12.51 -11.68 -13.78
CA ILE A 30 -11.84 -11.24 -15.03
C ILE A 30 -10.73 -12.21 -15.44
N LYS A 31 -9.90 -12.67 -14.48
CA LYS A 31 -8.85 -13.66 -14.74
C LYS A 31 -9.43 -14.99 -15.26
N THR A 32 -10.51 -15.45 -14.65
CA THR A 32 -11.21 -16.69 -15.03
C THR A 32 -11.81 -16.57 -16.43
N ASP A 33 -12.49 -15.45 -16.73
CA ASP A 33 -13.09 -15.18 -18.03
C ASP A 33 -12.03 -15.11 -19.14
N ARG A 34 -10.86 -14.51 -18.85
CA ARG A 34 -9.70 -14.49 -19.75
C ARG A 34 -9.20 -15.88 -20.07
N ASP A 35 -8.90 -16.68 -19.04
CA ASP A 35 -8.30 -17.99 -19.23
C ASP A 35 -9.27 -18.92 -20.00
N ASN A 36 -10.57 -18.83 -19.72
CA ASN A 36 -11.60 -19.59 -20.45
C ASN A 36 -11.71 -19.18 -21.92
N GLN A 37 -11.76 -17.87 -22.22
CA GLN A 37 -11.89 -17.40 -23.62
C GLN A 37 -10.63 -17.71 -24.44
N LEU A 38 -9.44 -17.58 -23.85
CA LEU A 38 -8.19 -17.92 -24.54
C LEU A 38 -8.08 -19.43 -24.78
N LYS A 39 -8.53 -20.26 -23.83
CA LYS A 39 -8.63 -21.70 -24.02
C LYS A 39 -9.58 -22.06 -25.16
N GLU A 40 -10.76 -21.47 -25.21
CA GLU A 40 -11.73 -21.70 -26.29
C GLU A 40 -11.16 -21.30 -27.67
N LEU A 41 -10.47 -20.16 -27.76
CA LEU A 41 -9.81 -19.73 -28.99
C LEU A 41 -8.69 -20.68 -29.41
N ASN A 42 -7.89 -21.18 -28.45
CA ASN A 42 -6.85 -22.18 -28.72
C ASN A 42 -7.44 -23.51 -29.22
N GLU A 43 -8.55 -23.98 -28.63
CA GLU A 43 -9.25 -25.17 -29.09
C GLU A 43 -9.80 -24.99 -30.52
N LYS A 44 -10.40 -23.83 -30.82
CA LYS A 44 -10.84 -23.48 -32.18
C LYS A 44 -9.68 -23.44 -33.17
N LEU A 45 -8.54 -22.87 -32.77
CA LEU A 45 -7.34 -22.80 -33.61
C LEU A 45 -6.82 -24.20 -33.94
N LYS A 46 -6.74 -25.08 -32.94
CA LYS A 46 -6.31 -26.47 -33.11
C LYS A 46 -7.24 -27.24 -34.05
N ASN A 47 -8.55 -27.15 -33.83
CA ASN A 47 -9.54 -27.80 -34.70
C ASN A 47 -9.47 -27.27 -36.15
N ASN A 48 -9.26 -25.95 -36.32
CA ASN A 48 -9.10 -25.35 -37.63
C ASN A 48 -7.80 -25.82 -38.32
N GLU A 49 -6.70 -25.98 -37.57
CA GLU A 49 -5.45 -26.53 -38.08
C GLU A 49 -5.59 -27.96 -38.60
N GLU A 50 -6.33 -28.82 -37.89
CA GLU A 50 -6.67 -30.17 -38.37
C GLU A 50 -7.45 -30.14 -39.70
N ILE A 51 -8.41 -29.20 -39.83
CA ILE A 51 -9.18 -29.00 -41.06
C ILE A 51 -8.27 -28.55 -42.22
N VAL A 52 -7.40 -27.56 -41.96
CA VAL A 52 -6.45 -27.03 -42.96
C VAL A 52 -5.51 -28.13 -43.43
N ASN A 53 -4.95 -28.92 -42.51
CA ASN A 53 -4.06 -30.03 -42.85
C ASN A 53 -4.78 -31.07 -43.72
N ARG A 54 -5.98 -31.49 -43.32
CA ARG A 54 -6.78 -32.45 -44.10
C ARG A 54 -7.12 -31.94 -45.50
N LEU A 55 -7.49 -30.67 -45.64
CA LEU A 55 -7.79 -30.06 -46.94
C LEU A 55 -6.55 -29.92 -47.81
N THR A 56 -5.40 -29.59 -47.22
CA THR A 56 -4.11 -29.49 -47.90
C THR A 56 -3.66 -30.86 -48.42
N GLU A 57 -3.75 -31.91 -47.58
CA GLU A 57 -3.47 -33.29 -47.97
C GLU A 57 -4.42 -33.78 -49.08
N LYS A 58 -5.71 -33.45 -48.98
CA LYS A 58 -6.70 -33.78 -50.01
C LYS A 58 -6.39 -33.11 -51.34
N LEU A 59 -6.02 -31.83 -51.35
CA LEU A 59 -5.62 -31.12 -52.56
C LEU A 59 -4.35 -31.73 -53.19
N ALA A 60 -3.34 -32.01 -52.37
CA ALA A 60 -2.11 -32.68 -52.83
C ALA A 60 -2.36 -34.08 -53.41
N ALA A 61 -3.32 -34.84 -52.86
CA ALA A 61 -3.71 -36.14 -53.39
C ALA A 61 -4.56 -36.03 -54.68
N THR A 62 -5.33 -34.95 -54.82
CA THR A 62 -6.18 -34.66 -55.99
C THR A 62 -5.36 -34.23 -57.21
N ASP A 63 -4.16 -33.68 -57.02
CA ASP A 63 -3.21 -33.41 -58.11
C ASP A 63 -2.64 -34.68 -58.77
N ASN A 64 -2.74 -35.83 -58.11
CA ASN A 64 -2.27 -37.13 -58.61
C ASN A 64 -3.37 -38.00 -59.25
N LYS A 65 -4.62 -37.52 -59.35
CA LYS A 65 -5.77 -38.25 -59.92
C LYS A 65 -6.51 -37.42 -60.96
N THR A 66 -7.26 -38.08 -61.86
CA THR A 66 -8.22 -37.47 -62.81
C THR A 66 -9.44 -36.88 -62.11
N ALA A 67 -9.23 -36.00 -61.14
CA ALA A 67 -10.30 -35.23 -60.51
C ALA A 67 -10.75 -34.11 -61.45
N SER A 68 -12.04 -33.79 -61.40
CA SER A 68 -12.61 -32.69 -62.19
C SER A 68 -12.10 -31.35 -61.66
N ASP A 69 -11.81 -30.40 -62.55
CA ASP A 69 -11.42 -29.03 -62.19
C ASP A 69 -12.42 -28.38 -61.21
N LYS A 70 -13.70 -28.78 -61.29
CA LYS A 70 -14.75 -28.34 -60.36
C LYS A 70 -14.50 -28.78 -58.92
N GLU A 71 -14.09 -30.03 -58.68
CA GLU A 71 -13.82 -30.56 -57.34
C GLU A 71 -12.58 -29.90 -56.72
N LYS A 72 -11.56 -29.62 -57.54
CA LYS A 72 -10.37 -28.87 -57.12
C LYS A 72 -10.73 -27.44 -56.68
N ILE A 73 -11.55 -26.73 -57.46
CA ILE A 73 -12.00 -25.37 -57.12
C ILE A 73 -12.80 -25.38 -55.80
N GLU A 74 -13.74 -26.32 -55.62
CA GLU A 74 -14.53 -26.42 -54.38
C GLU A 74 -13.66 -26.73 -53.14
N ASP A 75 -12.62 -27.56 -53.28
CA ASP A 75 -11.70 -27.85 -52.17
C ASP A 75 -10.75 -26.66 -51.89
N MET A 76 -10.34 -25.91 -52.92
CA MET A 76 -9.59 -24.67 -52.76
C MET A 76 -10.41 -23.58 -52.05
N GLU A 77 -11.69 -23.42 -52.40
CA GLU A 77 -12.60 -22.48 -51.72
C GLU A 77 -12.77 -22.85 -50.24
N LYS A 78 -12.93 -24.14 -49.92
CA LYS A 78 -13.00 -24.61 -48.53
C LYS A 78 -11.69 -24.34 -47.78
N LEU A 79 -10.54 -24.55 -48.42
CA LEU A 79 -9.24 -24.24 -47.82
C LEU A 79 -9.11 -22.73 -47.57
N GLN A 80 -9.51 -21.89 -48.52
CA GLN A 80 -9.50 -20.43 -48.36
C GLN A 80 -10.38 -20.01 -47.18
N ILE A 81 -11.61 -20.52 -47.06
CA ILE A 81 -12.50 -20.24 -45.93
C ILE A 81 -11.87 -20.70 -44.60
N ALA A 82 -11.21 -21.86 -44.59
CA ALA A 82 -10.53 -22.37 -43.40
C ALA A 82 -9.33 -21.48 -43.00
N LEU A 83 -8.55 -21.00 -43.96
CA LEU A 83 -7.44 -20.06 -43.75
C LEU A 83 -7.94 -18.69 -43.28
N ASP A 84 -9.00 -18.16 -43.87
CA ASP A 84 -9.64 -16.91 -43.41
C ASP A 84 -10.17 -17.04 -41.98
N THR A 85 -10.72 -18.21 -41.64
CA THR A 85 -11.14 -18.52 -40.26
C THR A 85 -9.93 -18.58 -39.33
N ARG A 86 -8.82 -19.19 -39.75
CA ARG A 86 -7.56 -19.23 -38.98
C ARG A 86 -7.05 -17.82 -38.70
N LEU A 87 -7.01 -16.96 -39.71
CA LEU A 87 -6.58 -15.57 -39.59
C LEU A 87 -7.45 -14.81 -38.59
N LYS A 88 -8.78 -14.94 -38.67
CA LYS A 88 -9.69 -14.32 -37.70
C LYS A 88 -9.42 -14.76 -36.26
N ILE A 89 -9.19 -16.06 -36.02
CA ILE A 89 -8.89 -16.57 -34.67
C ILE A 89 -7.55 -15.99 -34.17
N LEU A 90 -6.53 -15.95 -35.03
CA LEU A 90 -5.21 -15.39 -34.70
C LEU A 90 -5.25 -13.88 -34.43
N GLU A 91 -6.16 -13.14 -35.07
CA GLU A 91 -6.39 -11.71 -34.79
C GLU A 91 -7.22 -11.48 -33.52
N GLU A 92 -8.14 -12.38 -33.19
CA GLU A 92 -9.05 -12.25 -32.04
C GLU A 92 -8.35 -12.56 -30.71
N ALA A 93 -7.49 -13.57 -30.65
CA ALA A 93 -6.77 -13.96 -29.45
C ALA A 93 -6.01 -12.81 -28.75
N PRO A 94 -5.12 -12.03 -29.41
CA PRO A 94 -4.43 -10.92 -28.77
C PRO A 94 -5.38 -9.80 -28.34
N LYS A 95 -6.44 -9.53 -29.11
CA LYS A 95 -7.45 -8.53 -28.76
C LYS A 95 -8.21 -8.92 -27.49
N THR A 96 -8.64 -10.17 -27.40
CA THR A 96 -9.33 -10.72 -26.23
C THR A 96 -8.44 -10.64 -24.99
N LYS A 97 -7.17 -11.05 -25.12
CA LYS A 97 -6.19 -10.96 -24.03
C LYS A 97 -6.01 -9.52 -23.54
N ILE A 98 -5.75 -8.58 -24.45
CA ILE A 98 -5.49 -7.17 -24.11
C ILE A 98 -6.75 -6.50 -23.54
N ASN A 99 -7.94 -6.82 -24.06
CA ASN A 99 -9.20 -6.32 -23.51
C ASN A 99 -9.40 -6.75 -22.06
N LEU A 100 -9.29 -8.04 -21.76
CA LEU A 100 -9.53 -8.57 -20.42
C LEU A 100 -8.42 -8.17 -19.44
N ASN A 101 -7.16 -8.15 -19.89
CA ASN A 101 -6.07 -7.62 -19.08
C ASN A 101 -6.19 -6.11 -18.85
N GLY A 102 -6.74 -5.34 -19.80
CA GLY A 102 -7.04 -3.92 -19.61
C GLY A 102 -8.14 -3.69 -18.58
N GLN A 103 -9.19 -4.52 -18.59
CA GLN A 103 -10.22 -4.52 -17.53
C GLN A 103 -9.59 -4.80 -16.16
N LEU A 104 -8.75 -5.84 -16.08
CA LEU A 104 -8.03 -6.23 -14.88
C LEU A 104 -7.11 -5.11 -14.36
N ALA A 105 -6.39 -4.43 -15.27
CA ALA A 105 -5.53 -3.30 -14.96
C ALA A 105 -6.32 -2.18 -14.29
N PHE A 106 -7.46 -1.79 -14.85
CA PHE A 106 -8.28 -0.73 -14.27
C PHE A 106 -8.84 -1.13 -12.89
N THR A 107 -9.35 -2.36 -12.74
CA THR A 107 -9.90 -2.80 -11.44
C THR A 107 -8.84 -2.86 -10.35
N GLU A 108 -7.60 -3.19 -10.69
CA GLU A 108 -6.50 -3.24 -9.73
C GLU A 108 -5.96 -1.85 -9.40
N LEU A 109 -6.01 -0.92 -10.36
CA LEU A 109 -5.73 0.49 -10.10
C LEU A 109 -6.72 1.10 -9.11
N LEU A 110 -8.00 0.72 -9.20
CA LEU A 110 -9.02 1.08 -8.21
C LEU A 110 -8.69 0.48 -6.82
N SER A 111 -8.20 -0.76 -6.75
CA SER A 111 -7.79 -1.39 -5.49
C SER A 111 -6.65 -0.61 -4.83
N ILE A 112 -5.59 -0.28 -5.58
CA ILE A 112 -4.46 0.53 -5.07
C ILE A 112 -4.94 1.85 -4.45
N GLN A 113 -5.88 2.55 -5.10
CA GLN A 113 -6.39 3.82 -4.58
C GLN A 113 -7.03 3.68 -3.19
N ARG A 114 -7.76 2.59 -2.95
CA ARG A 114 -8.34 2.28 -1.65
C ARG A 114 -7.23 1.99 -0.63
N ASP A 115 -6.26 1.19 -1.03
CA ASP A 115 -5.23 0.65 -0.15
C ASP A 115 -4.19 1.71 0.25
N ILE A 116 -3.98 2.75 -0.57
CA ILE A 116 -3.12 3.91 -0.25
C ILE A 116 -3.75 4.82 0.83
N GLN A 117 -5.08 4.78 1.03
CA GLN A 117 -5.79 5.65 1.97
C GLN A 117 -6.56 4.92 3.09
N PRO A 118 -5.97 3.97 3.85
CA PRO A 118 -6.69 3.33 4.94
C PRO A 118 -6.73 4.28 6.13
N LEU A 119 -7.89 4.90 6.36
CA LEU A 119 -8.13 5.80 7.50
C LEU A 119 -7.70 5.18 8.84
N GLU A 120 -7.98 3.89 9.04
CA GLU A 120 -7.64 3.18 10.27
C GLU A 120 -6.11 3.05 10.47
N LEU A 121 -5.36 2.78 9.39
CA LEU A 121 -3.90 2.71 9.45
C LEU A 121 -3.30 4.08 9.78
N PHE A 122 -3.84 5.14 9.16
CA PHE A 122 -3.41 6.51 9.43
C PHE A 122 -3.57 6.86 10.91
N LEU A 123 -4.76 6.63 11.48
CA LEU A 123 -5.04 6.93 12.89
C LEU A 123 -4.17 6.11 13.86
N THR A 124 -3.98 4.81 13.56
CA THR A 124 -3.13 3.92 14.36
C THR A 124 -1.67 4.38 14.32
N SER A 125 -1.19 4.79 13.15
CA SER A 125 0.17 5.29 12.96
C SER A 125 0.38 6.61 13.69
N GLN A 126 -0.56 7.56 13.57
CA GLN A 126 -0.51 8.84 14.26
C GLN A 126 -0.45 8.65 15.78
N SER A 127 -1.33 7.82 16.34
CA SER A 127 -1.33 7.52 17.77
C SER A 127 0.00 6.90 18.23
N PHE A 128 0.62 6.04 17.42
CA PHE A 128 1.93 5.47 17.75
C PHE A 128 3.02 6.55 17.77
N PHE A 129 3.12 7.37 16.72
CA PHE A 129 4.16 8.40 16.62
C PHE A 129 4.01 9.51 17.67
N ASP A 130 2.79 9.89 18.03
CA ASP A 130 2.53 10.85 19.11
C ASP A 130 3.04 10.33 20.46
N GLN A 131 2.82 9.05 20.75
CA GLN A 131 3.31 8.41 21.98
C GLN A 131 4.83 8.22 21.94
N LEU A 132 5.38 7.80 20.81
CA LEU A 132 6.82 7.63 20.61
C LEU A 132 7.57 8.95 20.81
N GLY A 133 7.06 10.04 20.22
CA GLY A 133 7.63 11.39 20.38
C GLY A 133 7.54 11.93 21.81
N SER A 134 6.74 11.34 22.69
CA SER A 134 6.71 11.72 24.11
C SER A 134 7.92 11.22 24.91
N ILE A 135 8.63 10.20 24.42
CA ILE A 135 9.84 9.67 25.07
C ILE A 135 10.99 10.68 24.97
N GLY A 136 11.13 11.38 23.85
CA GLY A 136 12.12 12.45 23.69
C GLY A 136 11.84 13.74 24.47
N LYS A 137 10.69 13.85 25.14
CA LYS A 137 10.31 15.04 25.91
C LYS A 137 10.92 15.00 27.31
N ILE A 138 12.17 15.44 27.42
CA ILE A 138 12.98 15.36 28.64
C ILE A 138 12.32 16.04 29.86
N GLN A 139 11.51 17.07 29.64
CA GLN A 139 10.74 17.78 30.67
C GLN A 139 9.63 16.93 31.32
N GLN A 140 9.23 15.81 30.70
CA GLN A 140 8.25 14.88 31.28
C GLN A 140 8.86 13.94 32.32
N TYR A 141 10.19 13.90 32.42
CA TYR A 141 10.88 13.08 33.41
C TYR A 141 11.03 13.85 34.70
N LYS A 142 10.51 13.29 35.80
CA LYS A 142 10.53 13.93 37.12
C LYS A 142 11.94 14.23 37.58
N SER A 143 12.87 13.30 37.36
CA SER A 143 14.27 13.45 37.77
C SER A 143 14.94 14.63 37.05
N PHE A 144 14.60 14.87 35.77
CA PHE A 144 15.08 16.04 35.03
C PHE A 144 14.37 17.33 35.48
N ALA A 145 13.03 17.35 35.53
CA ALA A 145 12.26 18.55 35.84
C ALA A 145 12.57 19.10 37.24
N ASN A 146 12.68 18.21 38.23
CA ASN A 146 13.04 18.59 39.60
C ASN A 146 14.47 19.14 39.66
N TRP A 147 15.43 18.45 39.02
CA TRP A 147 16.81 18.91 38.97
C TRP A 147 16.95 20.26 38.27
N LYS A 148 16.27 20.45 37.12
CA LYS A 148 16.30 21.71 36.37
C LYS A 148 15.75 22.88 37.20
N THR A 149 14.69 22.65 37.97
CA THR A 149 14.14 23.65 38.89
C THR A 149 15.14 24.06 39.96
N ASP A 150 15.87 23.10 40.53
CA ASP A 150 16.90 23.38 41.55
C ASP A 150 18.13 24.05 40.93
N PHE A 151 18.50 23.64 39.71
CA PHE A 151 19.56 24.27 38.92
C PHE A 151 19.24 25.73 38.61
N ASP A 152 18.01 26.04 38.19
CA ASP A 152 17.57 27.40 37.88
C ASP A 152 17.64 28.32 39.11
N LYS A 153 17.23 27.82 40.28
CA LYS A 153 17.36 28.57 41.54
C LYS A 153 18.82 28.84 41.90
N TRP A 154 19.68 27.84 41.75
CA TRP A 154 21.12 27.99 42.00
C TRP A 154 21.76 28.97 41.00
N TYR A 155 21.42 28.85 39.71
CA TYR A 155 21.92 29.73 38.66
C TYR A 155 21.58 31.20 38.93
N GLU A 156 20.32 31.48 39.29
CA GLU A 156 19.84 32.82 39.57
C GLU A 156 20.54 33.47 40.78
N LYS A 157 20.93 32.66 41.78
CA LYS A 157 21.52 33.12 43.02
C LYS A 157 23.04 33.25 42.94
N ASP A 158 23.72 32.21 42.46
CA ASP A 158 25.17 32.04 42.61
C ASP A 158 25.86 31.78 41.24
N GLY A 159 25.15 31.28 40.22
CA GLY A 159 25.72 30.81 38.95
C GLY A 159 25.86 31.84 37.82
N LYS A 160 25.34 33.07 37.96
CA LYS A 160 25.43 34.14 36.93
C LYS A 160 26.83 34.72 36.72
N THR A 161 27.76 34.44 37.62
CA THR A 161 29.09 35.06 37.62
C THR A 161 30.06 34.43 36.62
N ASP A 162 29.77 33.21 36.16
CA ASP A 162 30.62 32.44 35.24
C ASP A 162 30.00 32.31 33.83
N PRO A 163 30.70 32.76 32.77
CA PRO A 163 30.24 32.63 31.38
C PRO A 163 29.94 31.18 30.94
N MET A 164 30.67 30.20 31.47
CA MET A 164 30.45 28.78 31.13
C MET A 164 29.12 28.28 31.69
N THR A 165 28.79 28.69 32.92
CA THR A 165 27.49 28.43 33.53
C THR A 165 26.34 29.10 32.76
N GLY A 166 26.55 30.30 32.20
CA GLY A 166 25.58 30.94 31.31
C GLY A 166 25.32 30.16 30.01
N LEU A 167 26.37 29.64 29.39
CA LEU A 167 26.26 28.79 28.20
C LEU A 167 25.54 27.46 28.51
N LEU A 168 25.81 26.88 29.68
CA LEU A 168 25.09 25.70 30.15
C LEU A 168 23.60 26.00 30.36
N GLN A 169 23.26 27.10 31.03
CA GLN A 169 21.87 27.48 31.27
C GLN A 169 21.09 27.68 29.97
N ASN A 170 21.72 28.33 28.97
CA ASN A 170 21.13 28.48 27.64
C ASN A 170 20.89 27.11 26.99
N SER A 171 21.87 26.21 27.04
CA SER A 171 21.74 24.85 26.49
C SER A 171 20.61 24.07 27.16
N LEU A 172 20.56 24.09 28.49
CA LEU A 172 19.52 23.42 29.27
C LEU A 172 18.13 24.00 29.02
N THR A 173 18.01 25.32 28.91
CA THR A 173 16.74 26.01 28.63
C THR A 173 16.22 25.65 27.25
N LEU A 174 17.10 25.61 26.24
CA LEU A 174 16.75 25.22 24.87
C LEU A 174 16.27 23.77 24.79
N ILE A 175 16.91 22.83 25.47
CA ILE A 175 16.45 21.43 25.47
C ILE A 175 15.21 21.20 26.34
N SER A 176 14.96 22.05 27.34
CA SER A 176 13.82 21.90 28.26
C SER A 176 12.54 22.64 27.82
N SER A 177 12.63 23.56 26.86
CA SER A 177 11.48 24.38 26.47
C SER A 177 10.39 23.53 25.81
N ALA A 178 9.14 23.68 26.22
CA ALA A 178 8.03 22.87 25.68
C ALA A 178 7.77 23.09 24.18
N SER A 179 8.30 24.18 23.62
CA SER A 179 8.20 24.58 22.21
C SER A 179 9.49 24.35 21.40
N SER A 180 10.55 23.78 21.99
CA SER A 180 11.79 23.63 21.23
C SER A 180 11.65 22.57 20.14
N ILE A 181 11.92 23.02 18.92
CA ILE A 181 12.21 22.17 17.75
C ILE A 181 13.62 21.54 17.88
N VAL A 182 14.37 21.91 18.93
CA VAL A 182 15.73 21.44 19.19
C VAL A 182 15.71 19.95 19.47
N PRO A 183 16.33 19.10 18.63
CA PRO A 183 16.38 17.67 18.87
C PRO A 183 17.14 17.38 20.17
N LEU A 184 16.71 16.36 20.91
CA LEU A 184 17.39 15.92 22.13
C LEU A 184 18.71 15.16 21.80
N TYR A 185 19.40 15.51 20.73
CA TYR A 185 20.73 15.00 20.40
C TYR A 185 21.57 16.09 19.72
N GLY A 186 22.87 15.85 19.60
CA GLY A 186 23.79 16.79 18.96
C GLY A 186 24.46 17.76 19.93
N THR A 187 24.96 18.88 19.41
CA THR A 187 25.92 19.74 20.12
C THR A 187 25.35 20.37 21.39
N MET A 188 24.11 20.86 21.38
CA MET A 188 23.49 21.48 22.56
C MET A 188 23.34 20.50 23.73
N VAL A 189 22.95 19.25 23.44
CA VAL A 189 22.78 18.22 24.48
C VAL A 189 24.13 17.72 24.98
N ASN A 190 25.11 17.57 24.09
CA ASN A 190 26.49 17.26 24.50
C ASN A 190 27.09 18.37 25.36
N THR A 191 26.88 19.63 25.00
CA THR A 191 27.28 20.78 25.81
C THR A 191 26.59 20.78 27.18
N ALA A 192 25.30 20.45 27.24
CA ALA A 192 24.58 20.33 28.51
C ALA A 192 25.17 19.19 29.38
N ILE A 193 25.37 18.00 28.82
CA ILE A 193 25.93 16.84 29.53
C ILE A 193 27.34 17.16 30.05
N SER A 194 28.23 17.67 29.19
CA SER A 194 29.61 18.02 29.56
C SER A 194 29.65 19.17 30.57
N GLY A 195 28.82 20.21 30.39
CA GLY A 195 28.75 21.35 31.29
C GLY A 195 28.27 20.96 32.69
N VAL A 196 27.22 20.15 32.79
CA VAL A 196 26.73 19.63 34.08
C VAL A 196 27.76 18.71 34.74
N THR A 197 28.43 17.85 33.97
CA THR A 197 29.49 16.98 34.50
C THR A 197 30.65 17.80 35.06
N SER A 198 31.02 18.89 34.38
CA SER A 198 32.03 19.83 34.87
C SER A 198 31.57 20.54 36.15
N LEU A 199 30.30 20.96 36.21
CA LEU A 199 29.74 21.60 37.40
C LEU A 199 29.75 20.69 38.62
N MET A 200 29.53 19.38 38.48
CA MET A 200 29.64 18.44 39.61
C MET A 200 31.00 18.50 40.31
N GLY A 201 32.08 18.80 39.58
CA GLY A 201 33.42 18.97 40.18
C GLY A 201 33.57 20.26 40.99
N THR A 202 32.66 21.22 40.81
CA THR A 202 32.69 22.56 41.42
C THR A 202 31.59 22.78 42.46
N LEU A 203 30.47 22.03 42.38
CA LEU A 203 29.40 22.06 43.37
C LEU A 203 29.90 21.49 44.70
N GLY A 204 29.86 22.30 45.75
CA GLY A 204 30.39 21.96 47.07
C GLY A 204 29.36 21.28 47.97
N LYS A 205 29.71 21.11 49.26
CA LYS A 205 28.81 20.58 50.30
C LYS A 205 27.57 21.46 50.57
N LYS A 206 27.55 22.72 50.12
CA LYS A 206 26.44 23.67 50.35
C LYS A 206 25.26 23.41 49.40
N GLU A 207 25.52 22.83 48.24
CA GLU A 207 24.55 22.53 47.18
C GLU A 207 24.26 21.02 47.11
N LYS A 208 24.27 20.35 48.28
CA LYS A 208 24.18 18.89 48.40
C LYS A 208 22.99 18.30 47.65
N ASP A 209 21.81 18.92 47.73
CA ASP A 209 20.61 18.41 47.06
C ASP A 209 20.72 18.45 45.52
N LEU A 210 21.37 19.48 44.96
CA LEU A 210 21.60 19.58 43.52
C LEU A 210 22.65 18.55 43.09
N TYR A 211 23.74 18.42 43.86
CA TYR A 211 24.77 17.42 43.63
C TYR A 211 24.20 15.99 43.65
N ASP A 212 23.41 15.65 44.68
CA ASP A 212 22.86 14.30 44.87
C ASP A 212 21.87 13.91 43.74
N LYS A 213 21.13 14.87 43.17
CA LYS A 213 20.19 14.64 42.05
C LYS A 213 20.84 14.64 40.66
N THR A 214 22.04 15.20 40.52
CA THR A 214 22.69 15.39 39.21
C THR A 214 22.98 14.08 38.46
N PRO A 215 23.50 13.00 39.11
CA PRO A 215 23.78 11.75 38.41
C PRO A 215 22.54 11.12 37.76
N GLU A 216 21.40 11.15 38.44
CA GLU A 216 20.16 10.57 37.92
C GLU A 216 19.62 11.38 36.72
N MET A 217 19.64 12.71 36.82
CA MET A 217 19.28 13.59 35.72
C MET A 217 20.20 13.37 34.51
N LEU A 218 21.52 13.32 34.71
CA LEU A 218 22.49 13.06 33.64
C LEU A 218 22.23 11.72 32.95
N ARG A 219 21.89 10.68 33.73
CA ARG A 219 21.56 9.36 33.18
C ARG A 219 20.31 9.41 32.31
N ILE A 220 19.26 10.09 32.77
CA ILE A 220 18.01 10.31 32.01
C ILE A 220 18.26 11.13 30.74
N LEU A 221 19.02 12.23 30.82
CA LEU A 221 19.35 13.08 29.68
C LEU A 221 20.18 12.31 28.64
N THR A 222 21.21 11.60 29.08
CA THR A 222 22.08 10.83 28.20
C THR A 222 21.31 9.71 27.49
N ILE A 223 20.51 8.93 28.22
CA ILE A 223 19.80 7.80 27.61
C ILE A 223 18.69 8.27 26.65
N SER A 224 17.95 9.32 27.02
CA SER A 224 16.93 9.91 26.15
C SER A 224 17.58 10.50 24.91
N SER A 225 18.78 11.08 25.03
CA SER A 225 19.53 11.59 23.89
C SER A 225 19.98 10.51 22.92
N GLN A 226 20.54 9.41 23.43
CA GLN A 226 20.93 8.27 22.60
C GLN A 226 19.72 7.63 21.91
N PHE A 227 18.61 7.50 22.64
CA PHE A 227 17.36 7.00 22.08
C PHE A 227 16.86 7.90 20.94
N GLU A 228 16.76 9.21 21.15
CA GLU A 228 16.31 10.14 20.10
C GLU A 228 17.25 10.18 18.89
N GLN A 229 18.57 10.03 19.11
CA GLN A 229 19.52 9.92 18.01
C GLN A 229 19.23 8.68 17.14
N GLN A 230 19.08 7.49 17.75
CA GLN A 230 18.79 6.26 16.99
C GLN A 230 17.40 6.32 16.35
N LYS A 231 16.40 6.82 17.07
CA LYS A 231 15.05 7.06 16.58
C LYS A 231 15.03 7.97 15.36
N SER A 232 15.83 9.05 15.35
CA SER A 232 15.88 10.00 14.23
C SER A 232 16.29 9.37 12.90
N ILE A 233 17.10 8.31 12.93
CA ILE A 233 17.50 7.56 11.74
C ILE A 233 16.30 6.79 11.19
N ILE A 234 15.51 6.16 12.07
CA ILE A 234 14.31 5.40 11.72
C ILE A 234 13.19 6.35 11.24
N ASP A 235 13.04 7.51 11.89
CA ASP A 235 12.09 8.56 11.52
C ASP A 235 12.42 9.17 10.14
N HIS A 236 13.70 9.26 9.80
CA HIS A 236 14.13 9.73 8.49
C HIS A 236 13.69 8.77 7.38
N GLU A 237 13.88 7.46 7.56
CA GLU A 237 13.37 6.46 6.60
C GLU A 237 11.84 6.53 6.50
N TRP A 238 11.12 6.71 7.61
CA TRP A 238 9.67 6.90 7.58
C TRP A 238 9.25 8.15 6.77
N THR A 239 10.04 9.23 6.86
CA THR A 239 9.81 10.44 6.07
C THR A 239 9.98 10.18 4.58
N LEU A 240 11.02 9.45 4.18
CA LEU A 240 11.25 9.06 2.79
C LEU A 240 10.12 8.15 2.26
N ILE A 241 9.68 7.20 3.09
CA ILE A 241 8.53 6.33 2.81
C ILE A 241 7.26 7.16 2.56
N ASN A 242 6.97 8.17 3.40
CA ASN A 242 5.80 9.02 3.23
C ASN A 242 5.86 9.86 1.94
N GLN A 243 7.03 10.40 1.61
CA GLN A 243 7.23 11.13 0.35
C GLN A 243 6.98 10.23 -0.87
N GLU A 244 7.44 8.98 -0.83
CA GLU A 244 7.20 8.01 -1.89
C GLU A 244 5.72 7.59 -1.96
N LEU A 245 5.05 7.43 -0.82
CA LEU A 245 3.61 7.16 -0.77
C LEU A 245 2.80 8.29 -1.40
N GLU A 246 3.12 9.54 -1.07
CA GLU A 246 2.47 10.72 -1.67
C GLU A 246 2.68 10.77 -3.19
N GLN A 247 3.88 10.42 -3.65
CA GLN A 247 4.19 10.35 -5.07
C GLN A 247 3.40 9.24 -5.77
N LEU A 248 3.33 8.03 -5.19
CA LEU A 248 2.50 6.94 -5.71
C LEU A 248 1.02 7.31 -5.73
N GLN A 249 0.52 8.00 -4.71
CA GLN A 249 -0.87 8.46 -4.66
C GLN A 249 -1.18 9.44 -5.81
N LYS A 250 -0.27 10.39 -6.08
CA LYS A 250 -0.41 11.34 -7.20
C LYS A 250 -0.40 10.62 -8.54
N GLU A 251 0.54 9.70 -8.75
CA GLU A 251 0.64 8.92 -9.98
C GLU A 251 -0.58 8.01 -10.19
N ASN A 252 -1.06 7.36 -9.13
CA ASN A 252 -2.27 6.53 -9.15
C ASN A 252 -3.52 7.36 -9.51
N THR A 253 -3.69 8.52 -8.88
CA THR A 253 -4.82 9.43 -9.17
C THR A 253 -4.75 9.93 -10.61
N SER A 254 -3.56 10.34 -11.08
CA SER A 254 -3.38 10.80 -12.46
C SER A 254 -3.69 9.69 -13.47
N LEU A 255 -3.28 8.45 -13.20
CA LEU A 255 -3.52 7.32 -14.09
C LEU A 255 -5.00 6.90 -14.08
N LEU A 256 -5.68 7.00 -12.93
CA LEU A 256 -7.13 6.79 -12.84
C LEU A 256 -7.88 7.81 -13.69
N ASP A 257 -7.54 9.09 -13.58
CA ASP A 257 -8.16 10.15 -14.36
C ASP A 257 -7.93 9.94 -15.87
N GLU A 258 -6.70 9.57 -16.27
CA GLU A 258 -6.35 9.27 -17.65
C GLU A 258 -7.20 8.10 -18.21
N GLN A 259 -7.25 6.98 -17.47
CA GLN A 259 -8.00 5.80 -17.90
C GLN A 259 -9.51 6.00 -17.87
N MET A 260 -10.05 6.68 -16.84
CA MET A 260 -11.48 6.99 -16.77
C MET A 260 -11.92 7.85 -17.95
N SER A 261 -11.13 8.88 -18.29
CA SER A 261 -11.38 9.70 -19.47
C SER A 261 -11.35 8.86 -20.77
N TYR A 262 -10.32 8.02 -20.91
CA TYR A 262 -10.16 7.15 -22.09
C TYR A 262 -11.33 6.17 -22.26
N PHE A 263 -11.75 5.50 -21.18
CA PHE A 263 -12.82 4.50 -21.18
C PHE A 263 -14.24 5.09 -21.06
N GLY A 264 -14.37 6.40 -20.81
CA GLY A 264 -15.66 7.06 -20.62
C GLY A 264 -16.33 6.71 -19.29
N ILE A 265 -15.54 6.47 -18.24
CA ILE A 265 -16.02 6.20 -16.89
C ILE A 265 -16.20 7.53 -16.15
N ASP A 266 -17.36 7.72 -15.52
CA ASP A 266 -17.70 8.96 -14.84
C ASP A 266 -16.95 9.12 -13.50
N LYS A 267 -16.17 10.19 -13.39
CA LYS A 267 -15.37 10.50 -12.18
C LYS A 267 -16.24 10.80 -10.95
N GLN A 268 -17.41 11.43 -11.12
CA GLN A 268 -18.31 11.71 -9.99
C GLN A 268 -18.92 10.42 -9.44
N GLN A 269 -19.25 9.46 -10.32
CA GLN A 269 -19.71 8.13 -9.94
C GLN A 269 -18.62 7.36 -9.21
N PHE A 270 -17.37 7.43 -9.69
CA PHE A 270 -16.22 6.87 -8.98
C PHE A 270 -16.08 7.42 -7.56
N GLU A 271 -16.11 8.75 -7.38
CA GLU A 271 -16.00 9.36 -6.05
C GLU A 271 -17.13 8.92 -5.12
N ARG A 272 -18.37 8.89 -5.62
CA ARG A 272 -19.56 8.59 -4.81
C ARG A 272 -19.70 7.11 -4.49
N ARG A 273 -19.47 6.23 -5.47
CA ARG A 273 -19.82 4.80 -5.41
C ARG A 273 -18.61 3.88 -5.19
N TYR A 274 -17.40 4.41 -5.28
CA TYR A 274 -16.19 3.64 -4.99
C TYR A 274 -15.41 4.23 -3.81
N LEU A 275 -14.98 5.50 -3.91
CA LEU A 275 -14.16 6.11 -2.85
C LEU A 275 -14.92 6.32 -1.54
N LYS A 276 -16.14 6.86 -1.62
CA LYS A 276 -16.99 7.16 -0.46
C LYS A 276 -17.96 6.05 -0.10
N ALA A 277 -17.95 4.95 -0.86
CA ALA A 277 -18.79 3.79 -0.55
C ALA A 277 -18.44 3.24 0.82
N THR A 278 -19.45 2.84 1.58
CA THR A 278 -19.24 2.20 2.90
C THR A 278 -19.19 0.69 2.77
N LEU A 279 -19.91 0.12 1.79
CA LEU A 279 -20.02 -1.31 1.58
C LEU A 279 -19.07 -1.80 0.48
N ASP A 280 -18.41 -2.94 0.71
CA ASP A 280 -17.58 -3.57 -0.32
C ASP A 280 -18.39 -4.01 -1.54
N SER A 281 -19.66 -4.38 -1.36
CA SER A 281 -20.55 -4.73 -2.47
C SER A 281 -20.79 -3.57 -3.45
N GLU A 282 -20.88 -2.33 -2.97
CA GLU A 282 -21.00 -1.14 -3.82
C GLU A 282 -19.74 -0.91 -4.65
N ARG A 283 -18.57 -1.15 -4.04
CA ARG A 283 -17.26 -1.05 -4.71
C ARG A 283 -17.10 -2.12 -5.79
N GLU A 284 -17.46 -3.36 -5.50
CA GLU A 284 -17.44 -4.45 -6.47
C GLU A 284 -18.45 -4.22 -7.60
N GLN A 285 -19.63 -3.67 -7.29
CA GLN A 285 -20.58 -3.26 -8.33
C GLN A 285 -19.98 -2.20 -9.25
N PHE A 286 -19.31 -1.18 -8.71
CA PHE A 286 -18.63 -0.16 -9.52
C PHE A 286 -17.50 -0.74 -10.38
N LYS A 287 -16.71 -1.68 -9.85
CA LYS A 287 -15.70 -2.42 -10.63
C LYS A 287 -16.34 -3.16 -11.81
N ASN A 288 -17.49 -3.82 -11.60
CA ASN A 288 -18.20 -4.53 -12.65
C ASN A 288 -18.81 -3.59 -13.73
N GLU A 289 -19.33 -2.43 -13.31
CA GLU A 289 -19.81 -1.40 -14.25
C GLU A 289 -18.67 -0.80 -15.08
N SER A 290 -17.51 -0.60 -14.46
CA SER A 290 -16.28 -0.16 -15.13
C SER A 290 -15.80 -1.19 -16.14
N ARG A 291 -15.79 -2.47 -15.76
CA ARG A 291 -15.48 -3.59 -16.64
C ARG A 291 -16.31 -3.56 -17.92
N LYS A 292 -17.63 -3.37 -17.79
CA LYS A 292 -18.54 -3.25 -18.93
C LYS A 292 -18.24 -2.02 -19.79
N SER A 293 -18.02 -0.87 -19.17
CA SER A 293 -17.70 0.39 -19.86
C SER A 293 -16.43 0.28 -20.70
N ILE A 294 -15.39 -0.36 -20.15
CA ILE A 294 -14.13 -0.65 -20.85
C ILE A 294 -14.38 -1.54 -22.07
N SER A 295 -15.14 -2.63 -21.90
CA SER A 295 -15.48 -3.54 -23.00
C SER A 295 -16.27 -2.84 -24.12
N ASP A 296 -17.27 -2.04 -23.77
CA ASP A 296 -18.10 -1.30 -24.73
C ASP A 296 -17.27 -0.24 -25.49
N LYS A 297 -16.34 0.42 -24.79
CA LYS A 297 -15.41 1.36 -25.41
C LYS A 297 -14.47 0.66 -26.39
N ILE A 298 -13.85 -0.45 -25.99
CA ILE A 298 -12.93 -1.22 -26.84
C ILE A 298 -13.65 -1.73 -28.09
N ALA A 299 -14.87 -2.25 -27.94
CA ALA A 299 -15.69 -2.69 -29.08
C ALA A 299 -15.98 -1.53 -30.06
N THR A 300 -16.17 -0.32 -29.56
CA THR A 300 -16.34 0.88 -30.38
C THR A 300 -15.04 1.25 -31.12
N LEU A 301 -13.89 1.20 -30.43
CA LEU A 301 -12.58 1.51 -31.01
C LEU A 301 -12.15 0.49 -32.08
N ASP A 302 -12.51 -0.78 -31.93
CA ASP A 302 -12.16 -1.82 -32.91
C ASP A 302 -13.02 -1.74 -34.19
N ARG A 303 -14.22 -1.17 -34.10
CA ARG A 303 -15.12 -0.96 -35.24
C ARG A 303 -14.74 0.26 -36.08
N SER A 304 -14.17 1.29 -35.47
CA SER A 304 -13.79 2.54 -36.16
C SER A 304 -12.52 2.36 -37.00
N ALA A 305 -12.54 2.83 -38.25
CA ALA A 305 -11.42 2.72 -39.18
C ALA A 305 -10.17 3.49 -38.70
N ASP A 306 -10.36 4.59 -37.98
CA ASP A 306 -9.25 5.44 -37.53
C ASP A 306 -8.49 4.89 -36.32
N THR A 307 -9.15 4.00 -35.54
CA THR A 307 -8.65 3.50 -34.25
C THR A 307 -8.46 1.99 -34.18
N ARG A 308 -8.93 1.24 -35.19
CA ARG A 308 -8.78 -0.22 -35.25
C ARG A 308 -7.31 -0.62 -35.07
N GLY A 309 -7.06 -1.54 -34.14
CA GLY A 309 -5.72 -2.02 -33.77
C GLY A 309 -4.86 -1.04 -32.96
N LYS A 310 -5.03 0.29 -33.09
CA LYS A 310 -4.25 1.29 -32.34
C LYS A 310 -4.53 1.27 -30.83
N TRP A 311 -5.76 0.92 -30.45
CA TRP A 311 -6.18 0.84 -29.05
C TRP A 311 -5.39 -0.22 -28.26
N LEU A 312 -4.85 -1.24 -28.92
CA LEU A 312 -4.08 -2.32 -28.29
C LEU A 312 -2.86 -1.76 -27.55
N GLY A 313 -2.01 -0.98 -28.24
CA GLY A 313 -0.82 -0.40 -27.62
C GLY A 313 -1.13 0.64 -26.52
N GLN A 314 -2.26 1.33 -26.63
CA GLN A 314 -2.72 2.26 -25.57
C GLN A 314 -3.11 1.49 -24.30
N VAL A 315 -3.89 0.42 -24.44
CA VAL A 315 -4.30 -0.43 -23.31
C VAL A 315 -3.09 -1.16 -22.72
N GLU A 316 -2.16 -1.66 -23.52
CA GLU A 316 -0.90 -2.25 -23.04
C GLU A 316 -0.07 -1.25 -22.23
N THR A 317 0.01 0.01 -22.69
CA THR A 317 0.69 1.08 -21.94
C THR A 317 0.05 1.29 -20.57
N TYR A 318 -1.28 1.29 -20.48
CA TYR A 318 -1.99 1.36 -19.20
C TYR A 318 -1.70 0.15 -18.33
N MET A 319 -1.73 -1.06 -18.89
CA MET A 319 -1.41 -2.29 -18.18
C MET A 319 -0.03 -2.24 -17.53
N TYR A 320 1.01 -1.79 -18.26
CA TYR A 320 2.37 -1.64 -17.73
C TYR A 320 2.47 -0.59 -16.63
N LYS A 321 1.83 0.58 -16.81
CA LYS A 321 1.80 1.63 -15.78
C LYS A 321 1.15 1.12 -14.48
N VAL A 322 0.01 0.41 -14.59
CA VAL A 322 -0.67 -0.18 -13.42
C VAL A 322 0.21 -1.21 -12.72
N GLN A 323 0.82 -2.13 -13.49
CA GLN A 323 1.69 -3.16 -12.92
C GLN A 323 2.89 -2.54 -12.18
N SER A 324 3.50 -1.51 -12.76
CA SER A 324 4.59 -0.77 -12.12
C SER A 324 4.16 -0.11 -10.81
N LEU A 325 2.99 0.53 -10.77
CA LEU A 325 2.44 1.12 -9.54
C LEU A 325 2.18 0.08 -8.47
N ARG A 326 1.58 -1.07 -8.80
CA ARG A 326 1.34 -2.14 -7.83
C ARG A 326 2.65 -2.70 -7.26
N LEU A 327 3.64 -2.95 -8.11
CA LEU A 327 4.95 -3.43 -7.68
C LEU A 327 5.62 -2.46 -6.72
N ARG A 328 5.63 -1.16 -7.06
CA ARG A 328 6.19 -0.11 -6.19
C ARG A 328 5.41 0.02 -4.88
N PHE A 329 4.08 -0.10 -4.90
CA PHE A 329 3.28 -0.11 -3.67
C PHE A 329 3.60 -1.34 -2.79
N GLY A 330 3.77 -2.53 -3.38
CA GLY A 330 4.23 -3.73 -2.68
C GLY A 330 5.63 -3.59 -2.07
N GLN A 331 6.56 -2.96 -2.79
CA GLN A 331 7.91 -2.65 -2.28
C GLN A 331 7.86 -1.64 -1.14
N LEU A 332 7.05 -0.58 -1.28
CA LEU A 332 6.89 0.45 -0.26
C LEU A 332 6.28 -0.11 1.03
N THR A 333 5.24 -0.94 0.92
CA THR A 333 4.63 -1.62 2.08
C THR A 333 5.60 -2.60 2.75
N THR A 334 6.50 -3.25 1.99
CA THR A 334 7.60 -4.04 2.56
C THR A 334 8.57 -3.17 3.36
N ARG A 335 8.96 -2.00 2.83
CA ARG A 335 9.83 -1.04 3.55
C ARG A 335 9.17 -0.49 4.80
N MET A 336 7.86 -0.19 4.76
CA MET A 336 7.09 0.22 5.93
C MET A 336 7.15 -0.83 7.05
N LEU A 337 6.93 -2.11 6.73
CA LEU A 337 7.05 -3.21 7.70
C LEU A 337 8.47 -3.31 8.28
N ALA A 338 9.49 -3.26 7.42
CA ALA A 338 10.87 -3.29 7.87
C ALA A 338 11.19 -2.10 8.80
N ASN A 339 10.64 -0.91 8.55
CA ASN A 339 10.83 0.24 9.42
C ASN A 339 10.09 0.10 10.76
N ILE A 340 8.88 -0.49 10.76
CA ILE A 340 8.17 -0.86 11.99
C ILE A 340 8.99 -1.84 12.84
N ASP A 341 9.64 -2.83 12.20
CA ASP A 341 10.52 -3.78 12.88
C ASP A 341 11.79 -3.10 13.45
N GLN A 342 12.29 -2.02 12.82
CA GLN A 342 13.37 -1.22 13.40
C GLN A 342 12.94 -0.50 14.68
N TYR A 343 11.71 0.03 14.74
CA TYR A 343 11.17 0.58 16.00
C TYR A 343 11.04 -0.50 17.09
N ASP A 344 10.62 -1.72 16.74
CA ASP A 344 10.57 -2.86 17.68
C ASP A 344 11.97 -3.16 18.26
N ALA A 345 12.98 -3.24 17.39
CA ALA A 345 14.36 -3.47 17.81
C ALA A 345 14.87 -2.34 18.72
N LEU A 346 14.58 -1.08 18.38
CA LEU A 346 14.94 0.08 19.21
C LEU A 346 14.30 -0.02 20.59
N LEU A 347 12.99 -0.26 20.68
CA LEU A 347 12.30 -0.33 21.97
C LEU A 347 12.82 -1.48 22.83
N LYS A 348 13.08 -2.65 22.23
CA LYS A 348 13.69 -3.80 22.94
C LYS A 348 15.08 -3.50 23.49
N ASN A 349 15.90 -2.77 22.75
CA ASN A 349 17.24 -2.39 23.19
C ASN A 349 17.22 -1.49 24.43
N TYR A 350 16.14 -0.73 24.63
CA TYR A 350 15.99 0.29 25.68
C TYR A 350 15.02 -0.11 26.80
N SER A 351 14.47 -1.34 26.78
CA SER A 351 13.47 -1.82 27.75
C SER A 351 14.06 -2.45 29.03
N ASP A 352 15.38 -2.63 29.11
CA ASP A 352 16.04 -3.29 30.25
C ASP A 352 16.13 -2.36 31.48
N SER A 353 15.25 -2.59 32.46
CA SER A 353 15.19 -1.83 33.73
C SER A 353 16.40 -2.05 34.64
N GLY A 354 17.23 -3.07 34.39
CA GLY A 354 18.51 -3.26 35.07
C GLY A 354 19.61 -2.35 34.51
N LYS A 355 19.52 -1.98 33.22
CA LYS A 355 20.52 -1.14 32.53
C LYS A 355 20.14 0.33 32.49
N PHE A 356 18.87 0.66 32.37
CA PHE A 356 18.40 2.04 32.18
C PHE A 356 17.51 2.53 33.34
N PRO A 357 17.33 3.85 33.51
CA PRO A 357 16.45 4.39 34.54
C PRO A 357 15.02 3.86 34.44
N ILE A 358 14.41 3.59 35.60
CA ILE A 358 13.07 3.00 35.68
C ILE A 358 12.04 3.88 34.96
N GLU A 359 12.02 5.19 35.22
CA GLU A 359 11.08 6.14 34.59
C GLU A 359 11.13 6.11 33.06
N PHE A 360 12.34 5.97 32.49
CA PHE A 360 12.55 5.82 31.05
C PHE A 360 12.08 4.46 30.54
N THR A 361 12.50 3.37 31.19
CA THR A 361 12.10 2.02 30.76
C THR A 361 10.59 1.79 30.85
N SER A 362 9.89 2.37 31.83
CA SER A 362 8.42 2.30 31.92
C SER A 362 7.73 2.92 30.71
N LYS A 363 8.24 4.07 30.21
CA LYS A 363 7.73 4.70 28.98
C LYS A 363 8.02 3.84 27.75
N ILE A 364 9.21 3.24 27.65
CA ILE A 364 9.58 2.33 26.56
C ILE A 364 8.68 1.09 26.54
N ILE A 365 8.49 0.43 27.68
CA ILE A 365 7.66 -0.78 27.79
C ILE A 365 6.20 -0.47 27.43
N ALA A 366 5.70 0.72 27.77
CA ALA A 366 4.35 1.15 27.41
C ALA A 366 4.13 1.23 25.87
N MET A 367 5.20 1.40 25.08
CA MET A 367 5.12 1.43 23.61
C MET A 367 4.85 0.08 22.97
N ASN A 368 5.02 -1.03 23.69
CA ASN A 368 4.81 -2.38 23.14
C ASN A 368 3.39 -2.58 22.61
N SER A 369 2.37 -2.10 23.34
CA SER A 369 0.98 -2.26 22.90
C SER A 369 0.65 -1.40 21.66
N PRO A 370 0.96 -0.08 21.63
CA PRO A 370 0.83 0.74 20.43
C PRO A 370 1.56 0.18 19.21
N LEU A 371 2.81 -0.27 19.37
CA LEU A 371 3.61 -0.83 18.29
C LEU A 371 3.00 -2.13 17.76
N ASN A 372 2.61 -3.05 18.65
CA ASN A 372 1.97 -4.30 18.25
C ASN A 372 0.63 -4.05 17.54
N ASN A 373 -0.14 -3.04 17.97
CA ASN A 373 -1.36 -2.65 17.29
C ASN A 373 -1.06 -2.15 15.87
N LEU A 374 -0.11 -1.22 15.71
CA LEU A 374 0.34 -0.73 14.41
C LEU A 374 0.78 -1.88 13.49
N ARG A 375 1.67 -2.74 14.00
CA ARG A 375 2.21 -3.89 13.27
C ARG A 375 1.11 -4.85 12.82
N ASN A 376 0.21 -5.24 13.74
CA ASN A 376 -0.90 -6.15 13.43
C ASN A 376 -1.86 -5.55 12.41
N LYS A 377 -2.18 -4.25 12.52
CA LYS A 377 -3.01 -3.53 11.55
C LYS A 377 -2.35 -3.46 10.18
N PHE A 378 -1.04 -3.26 10.12
CA PHE A 378 -0.30 -3.27 8.86
C PHE A 378 -0.33 -4.66 8.20
N TYR A 379 -0.06 -5.73 8.95
CA TYR A 379 -0.13 -7.10 8.43
C TYR A 379 -1.54 -7.54 8.02
N SER A 380 -2.58 -7.10 8.73
CA SER A 380 -3.96 -7.42 8.36
C SER A 380 -4.44 -6.65 7.13
N SER A 381 -3.89 -5.44 6.92
CA SER A 381 -4.30 -4.57 5.82
C SER A 381 -3.51 -4.83 4.54
N PHE A 382 -2.24 -5.24 4.66
CA PHE A 382 -1.36 -5.45 3.51
C PHE A 382 -0.64 -6.79 3.61
N ASN A 383 -0.62 -7.50 2.49
CA ASN A 383 0.29 -8.63 2.28
C ASN A 383 1.27 -8.26 1.14
N PRO A 384 2.43 -7.66 1.46
CA PRO A 384 3.33 -7.13 0.44
C PRO A 384 3.84 -8.19 -0.54
N ALA A 385 4.12 -9.40 -0.04
CA ALA A 385 4.56 -10.52 -0.87
C ALA A 385 3.49 -10.88 -1.91
N LYS A 386 2.23 -10.95 -1.48
CA LYS A 386 1.10 -11.19 -2.39
C LYS A 386 0.95 -10.07 -3.43
N TYR A 387 1.10 -8.79 -3.06
CA TYR A 387 1.07 -7.70 -4.03
C TYR A 387 2.16 -7.85 -5.10
N ILE A 388 3.38 -8.19 -4.70
CA ILE A 388 4.51 -8.33 -5.63
C ILE A 388 4.29 -9.52 -6.56
N GLU A 389 3.92 -10.68 -6.00
CA GLU A 389 3.66 -11.90 -6.76
C GLU A 389 2.48 -11.73 -7.73
N ASP A 390 1.32 -11.28 -7.22
CA ASP A 390 0.11 -11.07 -8.04
C ASP A 390 0.36 -10.07 -9.16
N SER A 391 1.20 -9.05 -8.92
CA SER A 391 1.58 -8.08 -9.95
C SER A 391 2.50 -8.69 -11.01
N ALA A 392 3.43 -9.56 -10.62
CA ALA A 392 4.36 -10.20 -11.56
C ALA A 392 3.65 -11.14 -12.54
N VAL A 393 2.60 -11.83 -12.08
CA VAL A 393 1.83 -12.79 -12.90
C VAL A 393 0.51 -12.25 -13.42
N MET A 394 0.17 -10.99 -13.14
CA MET A 394 -1.13 -10.36 -13.38
C MET A 394 -1.72 -10.61 -14.78
N TYR A 395 -0.87 -10.50 -15.81
CA TYR A 395 -1.29 -10.58 -17.22
C TYR A 395 -0.92 -11.89 -17.92
N ILE A 396 -0.44 -12.87 -17.14
CA ILE A 396 -0.04 -14.19 -17.62
C ILE A 396 -1.21 -15.16 -17.42
N GLU A 397 -1.41 -16.07 -18.38
CA GLU A 397 -2.39 -17.17 -18.28
C GLU A 397 -2.00 -18.10 -17.13
N ARG A 398 -2.99 -18.53 -16.33
CA ARG A 398 -2.75 -19.50 -15.26
C ARG A 398 -2.64 -20.90 -15.89
N GLN A 399 -1.56 -21.62 -15.56
CA GLN A 399 -1.33 -22.99 -16.04
C GLN A 399 -2.30 -23.99 -15.44
#